data_AF-A0A9D9C3V3-F1
#
_entry.id   AF-A0A9D9C3V3-F1
#
_cell.length_a   1.000
_cell.length_b   1.000
_cell.length_c   1.000
_cell.angle_alpha   90.00
_cell.angle_beta   90.00
_cell.angle_gamma   90.00
#
_symmetry.space_group_name_H-M   'P 1'
#
loop_
_entity.id
_entity.type
_entity.pdbx_description
1 polymer ?
#
loop_
_entity_poly.entity_id
_entity_poly.type
_entity_poly.pdbx_seq_one_letter_code
_entity_poly.pdbx_strand_id
1 'polypeptide(L)'
;HRDIVLDASFMNLAFLRRGMPTTEIAIGNNLLVFDWIADLVRLNKSFIVKRNTGIREALLAAKQLSGYIHHAILDKKQSVWIAQREGRAKDSSDHTQDALIKMLSLGGQTGAFMDNLKEVNLLPVSISYEYDPNDYLKAREFLLKRRDPGFKKSQRDDLFSMETGLLQFKGKVHFQMTPRINQKLEQIGDFKDTNEAARHVSRIIDQAIHRSYEIFEVNYIAFDLLNKTQRFARKYTAEQKEQFIDYLNAQLDKVDVADVTAEEREYMMTLMLTMYSNPLKNKLHTILGE
;
A
#
# COMPACT_ATOMS: atom_id res chain seq x y z
N HIS A 1 1.85 -0.48 0.95
CA HIS A 1 0.73 -0.33 1.91
C HIS A 1 0.52 -1.66 2.64
N ARG A 2 0.64 -1.69 3.98
CA ARG A 2 0.59 -2.95 4.76
C ARG A 2 -0.51 -2.92 5.82
N ASP A 3 -0.71 -1.77 6.46
CA ASP A 3 -1.72 -1.57 7.47
C ASP A 3 -2.79 -0.56 7.02
N ILE A 4 -4.06 -0.86 7.28
CA ILE A 4 -5.17 0.01 6.89
C ILE A 4 -5.20 1.28 7.75
N VAL A 5 -4.86 1.16 9.04
CA VAL A 5 -5.01 2.23 10.04
C VAL A 5 -3.68 2.89 10.33
N LEU A 6 -2.63 2.09 10.57
CA LEU A 6 -1.35 2.58 11.08
C LEU A 6 -0.48 3.26 10.03
N ASP A 7 -0.65 2.94 8.75
CA ASP A 7 0.11 3.58 7.66
C ASP A 7 -0.06 5.11 7.70
N ALA A 8 -1.30 5.60 7.80
CA ALA A 8 -1.58 7.04 7.94
C ALA A 8 -1.35 7.54 9.38
N SER A 9 -1.69 6.73 10.39
CA SER A 9 -1.63 7.16 11.79
C SER A 9 -0.21 7.38 12.28
N PHE A 10 0.75 6.55 11.89
CA PHE A 10 2.16 6.75 12.26
C PHE A 10 2.75 8.02 11.63
N MET A 11 2.43 8.29 10.37
CA MET A 11 2.85 9.53 9.72
C MET A 11 2.24 10.75 10.43
N ASN A 12 0.94 10.72 10.72
CA ASN A 12 0.28 11.81 11.44
C ASN A 12 0.79 11.98 12.86
N LEU A 13 1.13 10.89 13.56
CA LEU A 13 1.78 10.96 14.87
C LEU A 13 3.15 11.65 14.78
N ALA A 14 3.93 11.35 13.75
CA ALA A 14 5.22 12.02 13.52
C ALA A 14 5.05 13.53 13.25
N PHE A 15 4.02 13.92 12.48
CA PHE A 15 3.68 15.33 12.25
C PHE A 15 3.23 16.02 13.54
N LEU A 16 2.32 15.41 14.30
CA LEU A 16 1.85 15.95 15.57
C LEU A 16 2.99 16.18 16.56
N ARG A 17 3.91 15.21 16.70
CA ARG A 17 5.09 15.33 17.58
C ARG A 17 6.04 16.46 17.17
N ARG A 18 5.97 16.92 15.93
CA ARG A 18 6.76 18.05 15.40
C ARG A 18 5.96 19.36 15.33
N GLY A 19 4.74 19.40 15.87
CA GLY A 19 3.86 20.58 15.80
C GLY A 19 3.37 20.89 14.38
N MET A 20 3.39 19.91 13.47
CA MET A 20 2.92 20.05 12.10
C MET A 20 1.44 19.66 11.96
N PRO A 21 0.69 20.25 11.02
CA PRO A 21 -0.67 19.81 10.71
C PRO A 21 -0.72 18.34 10.25
N THR A 22 -1.73 17.62 10.73
CA THR A 22 -2.06 16.27 10.23
C THR A 22 -2.66 16.30 8.83
N THR A 23 -2.57 15.19 8.12
CA THR A 23 -3.17 15.02 6.79
C THR A 23 -4.64 14.65 6.85
N GLU A 24 -5.39 15.01 5.82
CA GLU A 24 -6.72 14.48 5.56
C GLU A 24 -6.60 13.10 4.90
N ILE A 25 -7.31 12.09 5.40
CA ILE A 25 -7.08 10.69 5.02
C ILE A 25 -8.20 10.21 4.09
N ALA A 26 -7.84 9.71 2.91
CA ALA A 26 -8.78 9.03 2.03
C ALA A 26 -9.12 7.63 2.59
N ILE A 27 -10.38 7.38 2.95
CA ILE A 27 -10.84 6.09 3.47
C ILE A 27 -11.97 5.50 2.60
N GLY A 28 -11.91 4.19 2.33
CA GLY A 28 -12.97 3.49 1.60
C GLY A 28 -14.23 3.31 2.45
N ASN A 29 -15.41 3.48 1.83
CA ASN A 29 -16.69 3.25 2.51
C ASN A 29 -16.90 1.79 2.96
N ASN A 30 -16.17 0.82 2.40
CA ASN A 30 -16.23 -0.60 2.82
C ASN A 30 -15.81 -0.83 4.27
N LEU A 31 -15.07 0.12 4.88
CA LEU A 31 -14.62 0.03 6.27
C LEU A 31 -15.62 0.63 7.27
N LEU A 32 -16.67 1.29 6.78
CA LEU A 32 -17.66 2.02 7.60
C LEU A 32 -18.85 1.11 7.91
N VAL A 33 -18.59 0.02 8.64
CA VAL A 33 -19.59 -1.02 8.95
C VAL A 33 -20.65 -0.52 9.93
N PHE A 34 -20.25 0.34 10.87
CA PHE A 34 -21.14 0.96 11.85
C PHE A 34 -21.12 2.48 11.68
N ASP A 35 -22.27 3.14 11.85
CA ASP A 35 -22.40 4.59 11.64
C ASP A 35 -21.41 5.41 12.48
N TRP A 36 -21.17 5.00 13.73
CA TRP A 36 -20.22 5.66 14.61
C TRP A 36 -18.77 5.63 14.09
N ILE A 37 -18.38 4.62 13.28
CA ILE A 37 -17.07 4.57 12.65
C ILE A 37 -16.95 5.70 11.63
N ALA A 38 -18.02 5.95 10.86
CA ALA A 38 -18.04 7.03 9.87
C ALA A 38 -17.87 8.40 10.54
N ASP A 39 -18.47 8.61 11.70
CA ASP A 39 -18.32 9.86 12.45
C ASP A 39 -16.92 10.00 13.05
N LEU A 40 -16.39 8.92 13.63
CA LEU A 40 -15.03 8.90 14.18
C LEU A 40 -13.96 9.23 13.12
N VAL A 41 -14.03 8.61 11.93
CA VAL A 41 -13.03 8.86 10.89
C VAL A 41 -13.15 10.28 10.33
N ARG A 42 -14.37 10.84 10.22
CA ARG A 42 -14.57 12.24 9.81
C ARG A 42 -14.02 13.23 10.83
N LEU A 43 -14.20 12.96 12.13
CA LEU A 43 -13.57 13.75 13.20
C LEU A 43 -12.04 13.72 13.08
N ASN A 44 -11.47 12.58 12.65
CA ASN A 44 -10.04 12.45 12.34
C ASN A 44 -9.67 12.93 10.91
N LYS A 45 -10.38 13.93 10.38
CA LYS A 45 -10.17 14.53 9.06
C LYS A 45 -10.18 13.55 7.87
N SER A 46 -10.82 12.39 8.00
CA SER A 46 -10.93 11.45 6.87
C SER A 46 -12.08 11.84 5.95
N PHE A 47 -11.87 11.74 4.64
CA PHE A 47 -12.93 11.85 3.64
C PHE A 47 -13.19 10.50 2.99
N ILE A 48 -14.47 10.28 2.64
CA ILE A 48 -14.97 8.97 2.24
C ILE A 48 -14.88 8.81 0.72
N VAL A 49 -14.19 7.76 0.29
CA VAL A 49 -14.13 7.29 -1.09
C VAL A 49 -15.23 6.24 -1.29
N LYS A 50 -16.18 6.55 -2.17
CA LYS A 50 -17.26 5.62 -2.54
C LYS A 50 -16.70 4.51 -3.43
N ARG A 51 -16.99 3.26 -3.08
CA ARG A 51 -16.64 2.06 -3.86
C ARG A 51 -17.89 1.36 -4.41
N ASN A 52 -17.71 0.55 -5.45
CA ASN A 52 -18.74 -0.32 -6.05
C ASN A 52 -20.00 0.42 -6.57
N THR A 53 -19.83 1.62 -7.12
CA THR A 53 -20.92 2.37 -7.77
C THR A 53 -21.03 2.03 -9.26
N GLY A 54 -22.18 2.30 -9.88
CA GLY A 54 -22.31 2.17 -11.34
C GLY A 54 -21.31 3.07 -12.09
N ILE A 55 -20.95 2.74 -13.34
CA ILE A 55 -19.88 3.42 -14.10
C ILE A 55 -20.06 4.96 -14.13
N ARG A 56 -21.30 5.43 -14.36
CA ARG A 56 -21.60 6.88 -14.41
C ARG A 56 -21.43 7.55 -13.05
N GLU A 57 -21.89 6.90 -11.99
CA GLU A 57 -21.74 7.39 -10.63
C GLU A 57 -20.28 7.39 -10.18
N ALA A 58 -19.49 6.41 -10.63
CA ALA A 58 -18.07 6.32 -10.34
C ALA A 58 -17.31 7.53 -10.90
N LEU A 59 -17.62 7.97 -12.13
CA LEU A 59 -16.99 9.15 -12.71
C LEU A 59 -17.37 10.44 -11.96
N LEU A 60 -18.64 10.59 -11.58
CA LEU A 60 -19.10 11.75 -10.79
C LEU A 60 -18.43 11.77 -9.41
N ALA A 61 -18.36 10.62 -8.74
CA ALA A 61 -17.66 10.47 -7.47
C ALA A 61 -16.16 10.77 -7.62
N ALA A 62 -15.51 10.32 -8.70
CA ALA A 62 -14.11 10.60 -9.00
C ALA A 62 -13.86 12.10 -9.23
N LYS A 63 -14.73 12.80 -9.97
CA LYS A 63 -14.65 14.26 -10.15
C LYS A 63 -14.81 15.00 -8.83
N GLN A 64 -15.79 14.60 -8.02
CA GLN A 64 -16.02 15.20 -6.70
C GLN A 64 -14.82 14.99 -5.78
N LEU A 65 -14.27 13.78 -5.75
CA LEU A 65 -13.09 13.42 -4.97
C LEU A 65 -11.88 14.25 -5.38
N SER A 66 -11.63 14.33 -6.69
CA SER A 66 -10.55 15.15 -7.25
C SER A 66 -10.70 16.61 -6.87
N GLY A 67 -11.88 17.19 -7.10
CA GLY A 67 -12.17 18.58 -6.73
C GLY A 67 -11.97 18.85 -5.23
N TYR A 68 -12.34 17.90 -4.37
CA TYR A 68 -12.07 18.02 -2.93
C TYR A 68 -10.58 17.97 -2.60
N ILE A 69 -9.80 17.08 -3.23
CA ILE A 69 -8.34 17.01 -3.03
C ILE A 69 -7.68 18.32 -3.44
N HIS A 70 -8.07 18.87 -4.60
CA HIS A 70 -7.61 20.18 -5.07
C HIS A 70 -7.99 21.30 -4.10
N HIS A 71 -9.24 21.36 -3.65
CA HIS A 71 -9.68 22.31 -2.63
C HIS A 71 -8.91 22.20 -1.31
N ALA A 72 -8.65 20.97 -0.84
CA ALA A 72 -7.90 20.72 0.38
C ALA A 72 -6.46 21.27 0.29
N ILE A 73 -5.81 21.07 -0.85
CA ILE A 73 -4.42 21.47 -1.09
C ILE A 73 -4.32 22.98 -1.37
N LEU A 74 -5.15 23.49 -2.28
CA LEU A 74 -5.04 24.85 -2.80
C LEU A 74 -5.70 25.88 -1.88
N ASP A 75 -6.86 25.58 -1.30
CA ASP A 75 -7.63 26.54 -0.52
C ASP A 75 -7.43 26.34 0.99
N LYS A 76 -7.65 25.11 1.48
CA LYS A 76 -7.52 24.79 2.92
C LYS A 76 -6.06 24.69 3.39
N LYS A 77 -5.11 24.59 2.45
CA LYS A 77 -3.68 24.38 2.72
C LYS A 77 -3.43 23.16 3.62
N GLN A 78 -4.21 22.10 3.44
CA GLN A 78 -4.06 20.81 4.13
C GLN A 78 -3.49 19.76 3.17
N SER A 79 -2.59 18.92 3.68
CA SER A 79 -2.07 17.76 2.93
C SER A 79 -3.07 16.61 2.96
N VAL A 80 -3.06 15.78 1.92
CA VAL A 80 -3.91 14.59 1.78
C VAL A 80 -3.05 13.33 1.79
N TRP A 81 -3.50 12.31 2.53
CA TRP A 81 -2.97 10.95 2.46
C TRP A 81 -3.88 10.05 1.62
N ILE A 82 -3.31 9.43 0.59
CA ILE A 82 -4.03 8.50 -0.29
C ILE A 82 -3.13 7.34 -0.68
N ALA A 83 -3.67 6.12 -0.64
CA ALA A 83 -2.95 4.93 -1.11
C ALA A 83 -2.84 4.93 -2.63
N GLN A 84 -1.69 4.47 -3.17
CA GLN A 84 -1.41 4.45 -4.62
C GLN A 84 -2.32 3.51 -5.44
N ARG A 85 -3.15 2.72 -4.77
CA ARG A 85 -4.07 1.74 -5.35
C ARG A 85 -5.16 1.39 -4.34
N GLU A 86 -6.33 1.01 -4.84
CA GLU A 86 -7.38 0.44 -4.00
C GLU A 86 -6.95 -0.91 -3.39
N GLY A 87 -6.95 -0.97 -2.06
CA GLY A 87 -6.64 -2.17 -1.29
C GLY A 87 -5.14 -2.42 -1.14
N ARG A 88 -4.80 -3.25 -0.14
CA ARG A 88 -3.42 -3.64 0.17
C ARG A 88 -2.89 -4.65 -0.85
N ALA A 89 -1.62 -4.54 -1.25
CA ALA A 89 -0.96 -5.59 -2.02
C ALA A 89 -0.94 -6.90 -1.22
N LYS A 90 -1.29 -7.99 -1.91
CA LYS A 90 -1.40 -9.33 -1.32
C LYS A 90 -0.08 -10.08 -1.34
N ASP A 91 0.73 -9.81 -2.35
CA ASP A 91 2.08 -10.32 -2.58
C ASP A 91 3.16 -9.31 -2.18
N SER A 92 2.79 -8.21 -1.52
CA SER A 92 3.70 -7.13 -1.14
C SER A 92 4.38 -6.40 -2.32
N SER A 93 3.91 -6.57 -3.56
CA SER A 93 4.32 -5.80 -4.72
C SER A 93 3.31 -4.67 -5.01
N ASP A 94 3.48 -3.53 -4.35
CA ASP A 94 2.59 -2.38 -4.56
C ASP A 94 2.96 -1.64 -5.86
N HIS A 95 1.98 -1.47 -6.75
CA HIS A 95 2.07 -0.69 -7.99
C HIS A 95 0.96 0.35 -8.05
N THR A 96 1.31 1.54 -8.54
CA THR A 96 0.39 2.68 -8.65
C THR A 96 -0.64 2.40 -9.73
N GLN A 97 -1.93 2.63 -9.43
CA GLN A 97 -3.00 2.49 -10.41
C GLN A 97 -3.09 3.76 -11.27
N ASP A 98 -2.99 3.63 -12.59
CA ASP A 98 -3.14 4.76 -13.52
C ASP A 98 -4.49 5.48 -13.37
N ALA A 99 -5.54 4.75 -12.97
CA ALA A 99 -6.85 5.33 -12.70
C ALA A 99 -6.82 6.33 -11.53
N LEU A 100 -5.96 6.13 -10.53
CA LEU A 100 -5.76 7.10 -9.45
C LEU A 100 -5.16 8.40 -10.01
N ILE A 101 -4.13 8.29 -10.86
CA ILE A 101 -3.48 9.45 -11.46
C ILE A 101 -4.46 10.24 -12.34
N LYS A 102 -5.26 9.53 -13.14
CA LYS A 102 -6.33 10.15 -13.93
C LYS A 102 -7.37 10.83 -13.05
N MET A 103 -7.74 10.22 -11.93
CA MET A 103 -8.68 10.83 -11.00
C MET A 103 -8.10 12.12 -10.41
N LEU A 104 -6.84 12.13 -9.98
CA LEU A 104 -6.18 13.30 -9.39
C LEU A 104 -6.12 14.51 -10.35
N SER A 105 -6.14 14.29 -11.66
CA SER A 105 -6.13 15.38 -12.64
C SER A 105 -7.51 15.93 -13.02
N LEU A 106 -8.61 15.36 -12.53
CA LEU A 106 -9.97 15.80 -12.93
C LEU A 106 -10.43 17.14 -12.33
N GLY A 107 -9.91 17.53 -11.16
CA GLY A 107 -10.43 18.63 -10.35
C GLY A 107 -9.59 19.91 -10.32
N GLY A 108 -8.53 20.00 -11.14
CA GLY A 108 -7.60 21.14 -11.11
C GLY A 108 -8.10 22.38 -11.86
N GLN A 109 -7.42 23.50 -11.62
CA GLN A 109 -7.89 24.84 -12.04
C GLN A 109 -7.52 25.18 -13.48
N THR A 110 -6.43 24.59 -14.02
CA THR A 110 -5.95 24.88 -15.38
C THR A 110 -6.68 24.09 -16.46
N GLY A 111 -7.22 22.93 -16.10
CA GLY A 111 -7.88 22.01 -17.03
C GLY A 111 -6.94 21.13 -17.86
N ALA A 112 -5.62 21.38 -17.83
CA ALA A 112 -4.61 20.55 -18.47
C ALA A 112 -4.16 19.42 -17.53
N PHE A 113 -4.01 18.20 -18.06
CA PHE A 113 -3.75 17.00 -17.26
C PHE A 113 -2.49 17.12 -16.38
N MET A 114 -1.36 17.50 -16.98
CA MET A 114 -0.08 17.59 -16.27
C MET A 114 -0.04 18.75 -15.29
N ASP A 115 -0.65 19.88 -15.63
CA ASP A 115 -0.75 21.04 -14.74
C ASP A 115 -1.62 20.75 -13.52
N ASN A 116 -2.78 20.13 -13.72
CA ASN A 116 -3.63 19.66 -12.62
C ASN A 116 -2.87 18.67 -11.72
N LEU A 117 -2.01 17.80 -12.24
CA LEU A 117 -1.18 16.94 -11.38
C LEU A 117 -0.10 17.72 -10.61
N LYS A 118 0.51 18.74 -11.23
CA LYS A 118 1.50 19.60 -10.57
C LYS A 118 0.88 20.41 -9.43
N GLU A 119 -0.38 20.83 -9.54
CA GLU A 119 -1.15 21.47 -8.46
C GLU A 119 -1.28 20.57 -7.22
N VAL A 120 -1.49 19.27 -7.41
CA VAL A 120 -1.58 18.28 -6.31
C VAL A 120 -0.23 18.11 -5.60
N ASN A 121 0.89 18.39 -6.28
CA ASN A 121 2.24 18.40 -5.71
C ASN A 121 2.59 17.09 -4.99
N LEU A 122 2.49 15.98 -5.73
CA LEU A 122 2.60 14.62 -5.23
C LEU A 122 3.96 14.33 -4.57
N LEU A 123 3.90 13.74 -3.37
CA LEU A 123 5.04 13.30 -2.57
C LEU A 123 4.91 11.79 -2.30
N PRO A 124 5.63 10.94 -3.05
CA PRO A 124 5.66 9.51 -2.79
C PRO A 124 6.27 9.19 -1.42
N VAL A 125 5.65 8.24 -0.71
CA VAL A 125 6.11 7.78 0.61
C VAL A 125 6.22 6.26 0.57
N SER A 126 7.39 5.76 0.95
CA SER A 126 7.60 4.33 1.17
C SER A 126 7.42 4.00 2.64
N ILE A 127 6.70 2.90 2.92
CA ILE A 127 6.46 2.39 4.28
C ILE A 127 6.92 0.95 4.31
N SER A 128 7.96 0.69 5.10
CA SER A 128 8.60 -0.62 5.20
C SER A 128 8.35 -1.19 6.58
N TYR A 129 7.61 -2.29 6.63
CA TYR A 129 7.43 -3.10 7.82
C TYR A 129 8.41 -4.25 7.79
N GLU A 130 9.11 -4.50 8.89
CA GLU A 130 9.97 -5.67 9.06
C GLU A 130 9.10 -6.93 9.07
N TYR A 131 8.00 -6.91 9.83
CA TYR A 131 6.99 -7.96 9.84
C TYR A 131 5.62 -7.38 9.48
N ASP A 132 4.93 -8.04 8.55
CA ASP A 132 3.57 -7.68 8.19
C ASP A 132 2.58 -8.33 9.18
N PRO A 133 1.87 -7.56 10.01
CA PRO A 133 0.97 -8.09 11.03
C PRO A 133 -0.21 -8.89 10.45
N ASN A 134 -0.46 -8.77 9.14
CA ASN A 134 -1.54 -9.43 8.42
C ASN A 134 -1.03 -10.54 7.48
N ASP A 135 0.23 -10.97 7.58
CA ASP A 135 0.81 -11.93 6.64
C ASP A 135 0.06 -13.27 6.56
N TYR A 136 -0.25 -13.89 7.70
CA TYR A 136 -1.03 -15.12 7.74
C TYR A 136 -2.46 -14.93 7.23
N LEU A 137 -3.07 -13.76 7.43
CA LEU A 137 -4.40 -13.44 6.90
C LEU A 137 -4.38 -13.40 5.36
N LYS A 138 -3.29 -12.91 4.77
CA LYS A 138 -3.10 -12.93 3.31
C LYS A 138 -2.89 -14.35 2.80
N ALA A 139 -2.06 -15.15 3.49
CA ALA A 139 -1.88 -16.56 3.17
C ALA A 139 -3.20 -17.35 3.24
N ARG A 140 -4.00 -17.13 4.29
CA ARG A 140 -5.35 -17.70 4.43
C ARG A 140 -6.24 -17.31 3.26
N GLU A 141 -6.29 -16.04 2.88
CA GLU A 141 -7.12 -15.58 1.76
C GLU A 141 -6.74 -16.26 0.44
N PHE A 142 -5.44 -16.42 0.17
CA PHE A 142 -4.99 -17.15 -1.02
C PHE A 142 -5.36 -18.62 -0.99
N LEU A 143 -5.23 -19.28 0.17
CA LEU A 143 -5.67 -20.67 0.32
C LEU A 143 -7.17 -20.82 0.05
N LEU A 144 -8.00 -19.95 0.64
CA LEU A 144 -9.45 -19.95 0.44
C LEU A 144 -9.81 -19.72 -1.04
N LYS A 145 -9.11 -18.80 -1.73
CA LYS A 145 -9.28 -18.59 -3.17
C LYS A 145 -8.81 -19.76 -4.04
N ARG A 146 -7.80 -20.49 -3.58
CA ARG A 146 -7.32 -21.71 -4.26
C ARG A 146 -8.35 -22.84 -4.15
N ARG A 147 -9.00 -22.98 -2.98
CA ARG A 147 -10.09 -23.94 -2.76
C ARG A 147 -11.38 -23.54 -3.47
N ASP A 148 -11.74 -22.26 -3.40
CA ASP A 148 -12.91 -21.68 -4.04
C ASP A 148 -12.53 -20.39 -4.79
N PRO A 149 -12.40 -20.42 -6.13
CA PRO A 149 -12.13 -19.24 -6.94
C PRO A 149 -13.16 -18.11 -6.78
N GLY A 150 -14.37 -18.42 -6.30
CA GLY A 150 -15.43 -17.46 -6.01
C GLY A 150 -15.30 -16.75 -4.66
N PHE A 151 -14.33 -17.13 -3.82
CA PHE A 151 -14.20 -16.59 -2.46
C PHE A 151 -14.05 -15.06 -2.46
N LYS A 152 -14.93 -14.41 -1.71
CA LYS A 152 -14.90 -12.97 -1.43
C LYS A 152 -14.80 -12.74 0.07
N LYS A 153 -13.91 -11.83 0.46
CA LYS A 153 -13.82 -11.38 1.85
C LYS A 153 -15.13 -10.76 2.31
N SER A 154 -15.45 -11.01 3.58
CA SER A 154 -16.51 -10.32 4.30
C SER A 154 -16.03 -8.98 4.84
N GLN A 155 -16.95 -8.12 5.27
CA GLN A 155 -16.60 -6.91 6.04
C GLN A 155 -15.92 -7.25 7.37
N ARG A 156 -16.26 -8.40 7.97
CA ARG A 156 -15.63 -8.88 9.21
C ARG A 156 -14.15 -9.21 9.01
N ASP A 157 -13.77 -9.72 7.84
CA ASP A 157 -12.36 -9.97 7.50
C ASP A 157 -11.56 -8.65 7.42
N ASP A 158 -12.18 -7.58 6.92
CA ASP A 158 -11.55 -6.25 6.89
C ASP A 158 -11.42 -5.66 8.30
N LEU A 159 -12.42 -5.81 9.17
CA LEU A 159 -12.33 -5.41 10.59
C LEU A 159 -11.22 -6.18 11.32
N PHE A 160 -11.17 -7.50 11.15
CA PHE A 160 -10.15 -8.33 11.80
C PHE A 160 -8.74 -8.00 11.29
N SER A 161 -8.61 -7.65 10.01
CA SER A 161 -7.36 -7.14 9.45
C SER A 161 -6.91 -5.81 10.07
N MET A 162 -7.86 -4.92 10.40
CA MET A 162 -7.55 -3.66 11.07
C MET A 162 -7.11 -3.90 12.52
N GLU A 163 -7.80 -4.79 13.24
CA GLU A 163 -7.46 -5.18 14.60
C GLU A 163 -6.07 -5.81 14.68
N THR A 164 -5.81 -6.84 13.86
CA THR A 164 -4.49 -7.49 13.79
C THR A 164 -3.42 -6.51 13.37
N GLY A 165 -3.72 -5.66 12.39
CA GLY A 165 -2.88 -4.55 11.99
C GLY A 165 -2.44 -3.67 13.18
N LEU A 166 -3.39 -3.26 14.01
CA LEU A 166 -3.11 -2.43 15.19
C LEU A 166 -2.28 -3.17 16.24
N LEU A 167 -2.68 -4.41 16.59
CA LEU A 167 -2.23 -5.07 17.82
C LEU A 167 -1.05 -6.02 17.64
N GLN A 168 -0.84 -6.60 16.46
CA GLN A 168 0.20 -7.62 16.26
C GLN A 168 1.60 -7.02 16.12
N PHE A 169 2.62 -7.85 16.34
CA PHE A 169 4.02 -7.48 16.21
C PHE A 169 4.39 -7.11 14.77
N LYS A 170 5.26 -6.11 14.62
CA LYS A 170 5.66 -5.52 13.33
C LYS A 170 7.18 -5.41 13.15
N GLY A 171 7.94 -5.67 14.21
CA GLY A 171 9.34 -5.30 14.29
C GLY A 171 9.55 -3.81 14.05
N LYS A 172 10.56 -3.48 13.24
CA LYS A 172 10.86 -2.12 12.80
C LYS A 172 9.87 -1.66 11.73
N VAL A 173 9.47 -0.40 11.82
CA VAL A 173 8.70 0.28 10.77
C VAL A 173 9.46 1.52 10.32
N HIS A 174 9.79 1.59 9.04
CA HIS A 174 10.53 2.69 8.43
C HIS A 174 9.63 3.47 7.47
N PHE A 175 9.62 4.79 7.62
CA PHE A 175 8.96 5.70 6.68
C PHE A 175 10.03 6.48 5.91
N GLN A 176 10.03 6.36 4.60
CA GLN A 176 10.89 7.14 3.73
C GLN A 176 10.05 8.06 2.85
N MET A 177 10.15 9.37 3.10
CA MET A 177 9.60 10.39 2.23
C MET A 177 10.55 10.64 1.06
N THR A 178 10.02 10.74 -0.15
CA THR A 178 10.81 11.13 -1.33
C THR A 178 10.61 12.61 -1.65
N PRO A 179 11.48 13.23 -2.47
CA PRO A 179 11.18 14.53 -3.04
C PRO A 179 9.85 14.53 -3.80
N ARG A 180 9.20 15.69 -3.85
CA ARG A 180 8.01 15.92 -4.68
C ARG A 180 8.35 15.66 -6.14
N ILE A 181 7.39 15.13 -6.90
CA ILE A 181 7.66 14.70 -8.28
C ILE A 181 7.48 15.81 -9.32
N ASN A 182 7.07 17.03 -8.95
CA ASN A 182 6.80 18.12 -9.91
C ASN A 182 7.97 18.37 -10.87
N GLN A 183 9.21 18.39 -10.39
CA GLN A 183 10.38 18.55 -11.25
C GLN A 183 10.50 17.41 -12.29
N LYS A 184 10.15 16.17 -11.92
CA LYS A 184 10.10 15.04 -12.85
C LYS A 184 8.93 15.16 -13.82
N LEU A 185 7.79 15.68 -13.38
CA LEU A 185 6.63 15.96 -14.23
C LEU A 185 6.97 17.00 -15.31
N GLU A 186 7.70 18.05 -14.94
CA GLU A 186 8.21 19.06 -15.88
C GLU A 186 9.18 18.46 -16.92
N GLN A 187 10.07 17.55 -16.49
CA GLN A 187 11.03 16.89 -17.37
C GLN A 187 10.38 15.97 -18.41
N ILE A 188 9.32 15.23 -18.03
CA ILE A 188 8.62 14.35 -18.99
C ILE A 188 7.68 15.12 -19.92
N GLY A 189 7.29 16.34 -19.54
CA GLY A 189 6.46 17.23 -20.35
C GLY A 189 5.02 16.72 -20.57
N ASP A 190 4.38 17.30 -21.57
CA ASP A 190 3.00 16.99 -21.93
C ASP A 190 2.92 15.81 -22.91
N PHE A 191 1.79 15.10 -22.83
CA PHE A 191 1.48 13.96 -23.68
C PHE A 191 0.18 14.23 -24.44
N LYS A 192 0.06 13.69 -25.66
CA LYS A 192 -1.19 13.73 -26.43
C LYS A 192 -2.25 12.79 -25.83
N ASP A 193 -1.82 11.61 -25.38
CA ASP A 193 -2.69 10.62 -24.76
C ASP A 193 -2.60 10.68 -23.23
N THR A 194 -3.74 10.89 -22.59
CA THR A 194 -3.86 10.89 -21.13
C THR A 194 -3.52 9.52 -20.51
N ASN A 195 -3.76 8.41 -21.23
CA ASN A 195 -3.41 7.09 -20.70
C ASN A 195 -1.90 6.87 -20.69
N GLU A 196 -1.19 7.36 -21.70
CA GLU A 196 0.27 7.39 -21.73
C GLU A 196 0.81 8.27 -20.59
N ALA A 197 0.32 9.51 -20.45
CA ALA A 197 0.73 10.40 -19.36
C ALA A 197 0.59 9.72 -17.98
N ALA A 198 -0.59 9.14 -17.71
CA ALA A 198 -0.86 8.46 -16.45
C ALA A 198 0.12 7.30 -16.19
N ARG A 199 0.43 6.48 -17.20
CA ARG A 199 1.40 5.38 -17.09
C ARG A 199 2.80 5.88 -16.75
N HIS A 200 3.24 6.96 -17.39
CA HIS A 200 4.55 7.57 -17.11
C HIS A 200 4.63 8.12 -15.68
N VAL A 201 3.58 8.78 -15.21
CA VAL A 201 3.50 9.31 -13.83
C VAL A 201 3.45 8.17 -12.80
N SER A 202 2.62 7.15 -13.02
CA SER A 202 2.57 5.95 -12.15
C SER A 202 3.95 5.31 -12.02
N ARG A 203 4.69 5.17 -13.12
CA ARG A 203 6.05 4.62 -13.11
C ARG A 203 7.02 5.48 -12.30
N ILE A 204 6.92 6.81 -12.40
CA ILE A 204 7.76 7.73 -11.59
C ILE A 204 7.49 7.53 -10.09
N ILE A 205 6.23 7.38 -9.70
CA ILE A 205 5.81 7.13 -8.31
C ILE A 205 6.32 5.77 -7.85
N ASP A 206 6.10 4.72 -8.62
CA ASP A 206 6.55 3.36 -8.30
C ASP A 206 8.07 3.30 -8.13
N GLN A 207 8.83 3.89 -9.05
CA GLN A 207 10.28 3.98 -8.95
C GLN A 207 10.73 4.73 -7.69
N ALA A 208 10.05 5.83 -7.33
CA ALA A 208 10.36 6.59 -6.12
C ALA A 208 10.13 5.74 -4.86
N ILE A 209 9.01 5.02 -4.80
CA ILE A 209 8.62 4.19 -3.65
C ILE A 209 9.51 2.95 -3.53
N HIS A 210 9.69 2.20 -4.61
CA HIS A 210 10.46 0.95 -4.63
C HIS A 210 11.94 1.19 -4.30
N ARG A 211 12.55 2.25 -4.85
CA ARG A 211 13.92 2.63 -4.53
C ARG A 211 14.09 3.03 -3.06
N SER A 212 13.05 3.61 -2.48
CA SER A 212 13.06 4.16 -1.12
C SER A 212 12.63 3.15 -0.05
N TYR A 213 12.26 1.93 -0.44
CA TYR A 213 11.86 0.90 0.50
C TYR A 213 13.07 0.43 1.31
N GLU A 214 12.95 0.40 2.64
CA GLU A 214 13.97 -0.16 3.53
C GLU A 214 13.93 -1.68 3.47
N ILE A 215 15.09 -2.30 3.24
CA ILE A 215 15.21 -3.75 3.11
C ILE A 215 15.81 -4.29 4.41
N PHE A 216 14.99 -5.02 5.15
CA PHE A 216 15.40 -5.71 6.37
C PHE A 216 16.00 -7.07 6.05
N GLU A 217 16.67 -7.67 7.04
CA GLU A 217 17.32 -8.97 6.94
C GLU A 217 16.35 -10.07 6.48
N VAL A 218 15.11 -10.03 6.98
CA VAL A 218 14.03 -10.98 6.61
C VAL A 218 13.70 -10.95 5.12
N ASN A 219 13.87 -9.82 4.43
CA ASN A 219 13.62 -9.73 2.99
C ASN A 219 14.71 -10.47 2.18
N TYR A 220 15.96 -10.38 2.63
CA TYR A 220 17.08 -11.13 2.04
C TYR A 220 16.93 -12.63 2.29
N ILE A 221 16.61 -13.02 3.54
CA ILE A 221 16.36 -14.42 3.90
C ILE A 221 15.22 -14.99 3.04
N ALA A 222 14.10 -14.27 2.92
CA ALA A 222 12.95 -14.69 2.12
C ALA A 222 13.31 -14.89 0.65
N PHE A 223 14.13 -14.00 0.07
CA PHE A 223 14.60 -14.15 -1.31
C PHE A 223 15.43 -15.42 -1.48
N ASP A 224 16.42 -15.65 -0.62
CA ASP A 224 17.31 -16.81 -0.73
C ASP A 224 16.57 -18.13 -0.50
N LEU A 225 15.65 -18.17 0.47
CA LEU A 225 14.78 -19.34 0.70
C LEU A 225 13.88 -19.63 -0.50
N LEU A 226 13.20 -18.62 -1.04
CA LEU A 226 12.25 -18.78 -2.15
C LEU A 226 12.94 -19.26 -3.44
N ASN A 227 14.12 -18.71 -3.75
CA ASN A 227 14.85 -19.03 -4.98
C ASN A 227 15.84 -20.18 -4.80
N LYS A 228 15.95 -20.76 -3.59
CA LYS A 228 16.93 -21.80 -3.23
C LYS A 228 18.37 -21.36 -3.50
N THR A 229 18.70 -20.11 -3.15
CA THR A 229 20.01 -19.49 -3.37
C THR A 229 20.69 -19.09 -2.05
N GLN A 230 21.93 -18.64 -2.14
CA GLN A 230 22.68 -17.98 -1.05
C GLN A 230 23.22 -16.61 -1.50
N ARG A 231 22.52 -15.95 -2.43
CA ARG A 231 22.96 -14.70 -3.08
C ARG A 231 23.18 -13.59 -2.05
N PHE A 232 22.37 -13.57 -0.99
CA PHE A 232 22.38 -12.55 0.04
C PHE A 232 22.79 -13.11 1.42
N ALA A 233 23.41 -14.29 1.49
CA ALA A 233 23.84 -14.91 2.75
C ALA A 233 24.78 -14.04 3.61
N ARG A 234 25.44 -13.03 3.04
CA ARG A 234 26.24 -12.03 3.79
C ARG A 234 25.42 -10.93 4.48
N LYS A 235 24.11 -10.89 4.25
CA LYS A 235 23.18 -9.87 4.80
C LYS A 235 22.48 -10.32 6.08
N TYR A 236 22.63 -11.58 6.48
CA TYR A 236 21.97 -12.15 7.65
C TYR A 236 22.81 -13.29 8.24
N THR A 237 22.55 -13.63 9.50
CA THR A 237 23.17 -14.76 10.20
C THR A 237 22.31 -16.02 10.12
N ALA A 238 22.89 -17.18 10.42
CA ALA A 238 22.14 -18.44 10.49
C ALA A 238 21.01 -18.37 11.54
N GLU A 239 21.28 -17.75 12.70
CA GLU A 239 20.31 -17.54 13.77
C GLU A 239 19.11 -16.69 13.29
N GLN A 240 19.37 -15.55 12.62
CA GLN A 240 18.30 -14.71 12.08
C GLN A 240 17.45 -15.45 11.04
N LYS A 241 18.07 -16.32 10.24
CA LYS A 241 17.36 -17.17 9.28
C LYS A 241 16.43 -18.14 9.99
N GLU A 242 16.90 -18.83 11.03
CA GLU A 242 16.10 -19.76 11.83
C GLU A 242 14.95 -19.02 12.53
N GLN A 243 15.22 -17.89 13.19
CA GLN A 243 14.19 -17.06 13.83
C GLN A 243 13.10 -16.62 12.84
N PHE A 244 13.47 -16.27 11.60
CA PHE A 244 12.50 -15.89 10.59
C PHE A 244 11.66 -17.09 10.12
N ILE A 245 12.27 -18.27 9.95
CA ILE A 245 11.54 -19.50 9.62
C ILE A 245 10.54 -19.85 10.73
N ASP A 246 10.95 -19.75 12.00
CA ASP A 246 10.08 -19.97 13.15
C ASP A 246 8.94 -18.97 13.21
N TYR A 247 9.23 -17.69 12.94
CA TYR A 247 8.20 -16.65 12.81
C TYR A 247 7.17 -17.02 11.73
N LEU A 248 7.61 -17.42 10.53
CA LEU A 248 6.71 -17.80 9.43
C LEU A 248 5.84 -19.00 9.81
N ASN A 249 6.43 -20.02 10.44
CA ASN A 249 5.68 -21.18 10.94
C ASN A 249 4.63 -20.76 11.98
N ALA A 250 5.02 -19.97 12.98
CA ALA A 250 4.12 -19.48 14.01
C ALA A 250 2.97 -18.60 13.45
N GLN A 251 3.20 -17.87 12.35
CA GLN A 251 2.14 -17.15 11.64
C GLN A 251 1.20 -18.12 10.90
N LEU A 252 1.73 -19.12 10.19
CA LEU A 252 0.92 -20.12 9.51
C LEU A 252 0.08 -20.95 10.48
N ASP A 253 0.58 -21.20 11.69
CA ASP A 253 -0.16 -21.94 12.72
C ASP A 253 -1.39 -21.15 13.24
N LYS A 254 -1.49 -19.83 12.97
CA LYS A 254 -2.69 -19.02 13.22
C LYS A 254 -3.75 -19.13 12.13
N VAL A 255 -3.49 -19.84 11.03
CA VAL A 255 -4.44 -20.00 9.94
C VAL A 255 -5.57 -20.93 10.39
N ASP A 256 -6.70 -20.33 10.73
CA ASP A 256 -7.93 -21.03 11.10
C ASP A 256 -8.71 -21.48 9.84
N VAL A 257 -8.23 -22.55 9.22
CA VAL A 257 -8.89 -23.24 8.10
C VAL A 257 -8.88 -24.74 8.41
N ALA A 258 -10.03 -25.39 8.29
CA ALA A 258 -10.13 -26.82 8.53
C ALA A 258 -9.36 -27.64 7.47
N ASP A 259 -8.78 -28.75 7.92
CA ASP A 259 -8.17 -29.78 7.07
C ASP A 259 -7.09 -29.24 6.13
N VAL A 260 -6.18 -28.39 6.62
CA VAL A 260 -5.04 -27.91 5.84
C VAL A 260 -4.08 -29.07 5.60
N THR A 261 -3.89 -29.43 4.33
CA THR A 261 -2.93 -30.45 3.92
C THR A 261 -1.49 -29.94 3.99
N ALA A 262 -0.51 -30.85 4.02
CA ALA A 262 0.90 -30.48 3.97
C ALA A 262 1.26 -29.65 2.72
N GLU A 263 0.66 -30.00 1.57
CA GLU A 263 0.83 -29.26 0.31
C GLU A 263 0.29 -27.83 0.42
N GLU A 264 -0.88 -27.64 1.03
CA GLU A 264 -1.46 -26.31 1.23
C GLU A 264 -0.63 -25.47 2.22
N ARG A 265 -0.03 -26.11 3.23
CA ARG A 265 0.90 -25.44 4.15
C ARG A 265 2.16 -24.97 3.42
N GLU A 266 2.74 -25.81 2.55
CA GLU A 266 3.89 -25.44 1.72
C GLU A 266 3.54 -24.31 0.72
N TYR A 267 2.35 -24.36 0.13
CA TYR A 267 1.83 -23.29 -0.71
C TYR A 267 1.74 -21.95 0.04
N MET A 268 1.17 -21.94 1.24
CA MET A 268 1.11 -20.74 2.08
C MET A 268 2.50 -20.23 2.49
N MET A 269 3.43 -21.13 2.82
CA MET A 269 4.83 -20.78 3.09
C MET A 269 5.47 -20.08 1.87
N THR A 270 5.26 -20.63 0.68
CA THR A 270 5.77 -20.06 -0.58
C THR A 270 5.20 -18.66 -0.83
N LEU A 271 3.92 -18.44 -0.52
CA LEU A 271 3.28 -17.12 -0.61
C LEU A 271 3.89 -16.12 0.38
N MET A 272 4.09 -16.51 1.64
CA MET A 272 4.73 -15.64 2.63
C MET A 272 6.15 -15.29 2.22
N LEU A 273 6.96 -16.26 1.78
CA LEU A 273 8.29 -16.00 1.26
C LEU A 273 8.26 -15.06 0.04
N THR A 274 7.29 -15.23 -0.86
CA THR A 274 7.07 -14.32 -1.99
C THR A 274 6.82 -12.89 -1.50
N MET A 275 5.91 -12.73 -0.54
CA MET A 275 5.57 -11.43 0.06
C MET A 275 6.80 -10.75 0.70
N TYR A 276 7.62 -11.48 1.44
CA TYR A 276 8.81 -10.91 2.06
C TYR A 276 9.96 -10.70 1.04
N SER A 277 9.99 -11.44 -0.08
CA SER A 277 11.01 -11.27 -1.13
C SER A 277 10.74 -10.11 -2.09
N ASN A 278 9.47 -9.80 -2.36
CA ASN A 278 9.07 -8.84 -3.39
C ASN A 278 9.58 -7.40 -3.16
N PRO A 279 9.61 -6.85 -1.93
CA PRO A 279 10.22 -5.54 -1.70
C PRO A 279 11.68 -5.45 -2.17
N LEU A 280 12.47 -6.51 -1.94
CA LEU A 280 13.86 -6.58 -2.42
C LEU A 280 13.90 -6.69 -3.95
N LYS A 281 13.08 -7.57 -4.53
CA LYS A 281 13.00 -7.72 -6.00
C LYS A 281 12.66 -6.39 -6.68
N ASN A 282 11.64 -5.69 -6.20
CA ASN A 282 11.18 -4.41 -6.76
C ASN A 282 12.26 -3.33 -6.65
N LYS A 283 12.94 -3.26 -5.49
CA LYS A 283 14.05 -2.31 -5.30
C LYS A 283 15.22 -2.61 -6.24
N LEU A 284 15.60 -3.89 -6.38
CA LEU A 284 16.67 -4.30 -7.31
C LEU A 284 16.29 -4.01 -8.76
N HIS A 285 15.08 -4.39 -9.19
CA HIS A 285 14.55 -4.08 -10.52
C HIS A 285 14.62 -2.58 -10.82
N THR A 286 14.22 -1.75 -9.86
CA THR A 286 14.24 -0.28 -10.01
C THR A 286 15.66 0.30 -10.12
N ILE A 287 16.63 -0.30 -9.43
CA ILE A 287 18.03 0.19 -9.39
C ILE A 287 18.84 -0.34 -10.59
N LEU A 288 18.61 -1.60 -10.98
CA LEU A 288 19.43 -2.32 -11.96
C LEU A 288 18.79 -2.39 -13.35
N GLY A 289 17.47 -2.21 -13.45
CA GLY A 289 16.76 -2.28 -14.72
C GLY A 289 16.59 -3.69 -15.32
N GLU A 290 16.80 -4.74 -14.51
CA GLU A 290 16.68 -6.17 -14.90
C GLU A 290 15.24 -6.67 -14.87
#